data_AF-A0A3N5ZQX8-F1
#
_entry.id   AF-A0A3N5ZQX8-F1
#
_cell.length_a   1.000
_cell.length_b   1.000
_cell.length_c   1.000
_cell.angle_alpha   90.00
_cell.angle_beta   90.00
_cell.angle_gamma   90.00
#
_symmetry.space_group_name_H-M   'P 1'
#
loop_
_entity.id
_entity.type
_entity.pdbx_description
1 polymer ?
#
loop_
_entity_poly.entity_id
_entity_poly.type
_entity_poly.pdbx_seq_one_letter_code
_entity_poly.pdbx_strand_id
1 'polypeptide(L)'
;MRYRYLHYDVFTAERFGGNQLAVLPHAAGLSTEQMQAITREFNFSESTFVLPNEREDTDIRMRIFTPGQEMPMAGHPTVGSTFALCHEGVIPAGQKRWVFGLNIGPTPVDIEWEGEGASFVWMNQNLPRFGPQIDDIGIADSVGLDHDDISATGLPVEQVSCGVPFVFIPVATRYAVDRAKPNLEVFRSVCQDAGADDHAMFVFSAERAGDR
;
A
#
# COMPACT_ATOMS: atom_id res chain seq x y z
N MET A 1 24.93 -19.17 -3.69
CA MET A 1 23.63 -19.40 -3.02
C MET A 1 22.51 -19.23 -4.04
N ARG A 2 21.36 -19.88 -3.84
CA ARG A 2 20.19 -19.79 -4.73
C ARG A 2 19.03 -19.21 -3.92
N TYR A 3 18.39 -18.18 -4.42
CA TYR A 3 17.20 -17.56 -3.82
C TYR A 3 15.99 -17.87 -4.70
N ARG A 4 14.86 -18.21 -4.06
CA ARG A 4 13.56 -18.34 -4.72
C ARG A 4 12.74 -17.11 -4.37
N TYR A 5 11.98 -16.61 -5.33
CA TYR A 5 10.96 -15.60 -5.09
C TYR A 5 9.60 -16.11 -5.58
N LEU A 6 8.55 -15.50 -5.06
CA LEU A 6 7.17 -15.68 -5.48
C LEU A 6 6.66 -14.37 -6.04
N HIS A 7 5.89 -14.44 -7.13
CA HIS A 7 5.20 -13.29 -7.71
C HIS A 7 3.71 -13.41 -7.38
N TYR A 8 3.18 -12.43 -6.66
CA TYR A 8 1.79 -12.35 -6.25
C TYR A 8 1.12 -11.12 -6.85
N ASP A 9 -0.13 -11.29 -7.25
CA ASP A 9 -1.06 -10.19 -7.48
C ASP A 9 -1.94 -10.06 -6.22
N VAL A 10 -1.79 -8.98 -5.47
CA VAL A 10 -2.42 -8.77 -4.16
C VAL A 10 -3.69 -7.93 -4.29
N PHE A 11 -4.66 -8.15 -3.40
CA PHE A 11 -6.00 -7.53 -3.41
C PHE A 11 -6.85 -7.89 -4.64
N THR A 12 -6.60 -9.06 -5.22
CA THR A 12 -7.34 -9.58 -6.36
C THR A 12 -7.44 -11.10 -6.29
N ALA A 13 -8.50 -11.68 -6.86
CA ALA A 13 -8.58 -13.09 -7.19
C ALA A 13 -8.26 -13.37 -8.67
N GLU A 14 -8.17 -12.30 -9.48
CA GLU A 14 -7.88 -12.36 -10.91
C GLU A 14 -6.39 -12.14 -11.17
N ARG A 15 -5.79 -13.00 -11.98
CA ARG A 15 -4.39 -12.86 -12.43
C ARG A 15 -4.21 -11.56 -13.19
N PHE A 16 -3.08 -10.91 -12.97
CA PHE A 16 -2.72 -9.62 -13.56
C PHE A 16 -3.64 -8.46 -13.15
N GLY A 17 -4.48 -8.66 -12.12
CA GLY A 17 -5.19 -7.59 -11.43
C GLY A 17 -4.42 -7.13 -10.19
N GLY A 18 -5.05 -6.27 -9.38
CA GLY A 18 -4.51 -5.90 -8.08
C GLY A 18 -3.15 -5.19 -8.14
N ASN A 19 -2.33 -5.41 -7.11
CA ASN A 19 -0.99 -4.85 -7.01
C ASN A 19 0.09 -5.95 -6.94
N GLN A 20 1.15 -5.81 -7.72
CA GLN A 20 2.19 -6.82 -7.86
C GLN A 20 3.17 -6.81 -6.69
N LEU A 21 3.53 -8.00 -6.21
CA LEU A 21 4.50 -8.20 -5.15
C LEU A 21 5.48 -9.32 -5.47
N ALA A 22 6.76 -9.03 -5.32
CA ALA A 22 7.78 -10.07 -5.23
C ALA A 22 8.08 -10.39 -3.76
N VAL A 23 7.92 -11.65 -3.36
CA VAL A 23 8.21 -12.14 -2.00
C VAL A 23 9.38 -13.11 -2.04
N LEU A 24 10.45 -12.81 -1.30
CA LEU A 24 11.57 -13.72 -1.07
C LEU A 24 11.41 -14.35 0.32
N PRO A 25 10.80 -15.55 0.44
CA PRO A 25 10.47 -16.17 1.74
C PRO A 25 11.71 -16.57 2.56
N HIS A 26 12.88 -16.67 1.93
CA HIS A 26 14.14 -17.01 2.57
C HIS A 26 15.27 -16.12 2.05
N ALA A 27 15.40 -14.92 2.61
CA ALA A 27 16.33 -13.89 2.16
C ALA A 27 17.61 -13.78 3.00
N ALA A 28 17.85 -14.72 3.92
CA ALA A 28 19.04 -14.72 4.76
C ALA A 28 20.33 -14.72 3.91
N GLY A 29 21.30 -13.91 4.31
CA GLY A 29 22.57 -13.74 3.61
C GLY A 29 22.57 -12.67 2.51
N LEU A 30 21.42 -12.09 2.16
CA LEU A 30 21.38 -10.89 1.32
C LEU A 30 21.74 -9.64 2.14
N SER A 31 22.59 -8.77 1.58
CA SER A 31 22.81 -7.44 2.13
C SER A 31 21.65 -6.50 1.79
N THR A 32 21.56 -5.37 2.51
CA THR A 32 20.58 -4.31 2.21
C THR A 32 20.70 -3.82 0.77
N GLU A 33 21.92 -3.63 0.27
CA GLU A 33 22.19 -3.17 -1.09
C GLU A 33 21.73 -4.18 -2.13
N GLN A 34 21.88 -5.48 -1.84
CA GLN A 34 21.38 -6.56 -2.70
C GLN A 34 19.85 -6.61 -2.71
N MET A 35 19.20 -6.51 -1.55
CA MET A 35 17.73 -6.44 -1.47
C MET A 35 17.18 -5.25 -2.27
N GLN A 36 17.81 -4.09 -2.13
CA GLN A 36 17.46 -2.89 -2.87
C GLN A 36 17.69 -3.05 -4.39
N ALA A 37 18.80 -3.67 -4.80
CA ALA A 37 19.10 -3.93 -6.20
C ALA A 37 18.11 -4.93 -6.83
N ILE A 38 17.76 -6.00 -6.11
CA ILE A 38 16.76 -6.99 -6.52
C ILE A 38 15.39 -6.31 -6.70
N THR A 39 15.01 -5.43 -5.77
CA THR A 39 13.74 -4.70 -5.84
C THR A 39 13.67 -3.82 -7.10
N ARG A 40 14.78 -3.15 -7.45
CA ARG A 40 14.88 -2.37 -8.70
C ARG A 40 14.79 -3.26 -9.95
N GLU A 41 15.40 -4.44 -9.92
CA GLU A 41 15.35 -5.40 -11.02
C GLU A 41 13.94 -5.90 -11.30
N PHE A 42 13.13 -6.15 -10.25
CA PHE A 42 11.73 -6.56 -10.44
C PHE A 42 10.85 -5.44 -11.01
N ASN A 43 11.16 -4.18 -10.68
CA ASN A 43 10.39 -3.01 -11.12
C ASN A 43 8.90 -3.07 -10.76
N PHE A 44 8.57 -3.72 -9.63
CA PHE A 44 7.26 -3.63 -8.98
C PHE A 44 7.24 -2.46 -7.99
N SER A 45 6.06 -2.13 -7.43
CA SER A 45 5.95 -1.09 -6.41
C SER A 45 6.80 -1.43 -5.18
N GLU A 46 6.75 -2.70 -4.75
CA GLU A 46 7.54 -3.20 -3.63
C GLU A 46 8.04 -4.64 -3.82
N SER A 47 9.04 -5.01 -3.01
CA SER A 47 9.45 -6.40 -2.78
C SER A 47 9.67 -6.65 -1.29
N THR A 48 9.35 -7.86 -0.83
CA THR A 48 9.58 -8.27 0.57
C THR A 48 10.64 -9.33 0.70
N PHE A 49 11.40 -9.24 1.79
CA PHE A 49 12.51 -10.13 2.11
C PHE A 49 12.31 -10.65 3.52
N VAL A 50 12.10 -11.97 3.61
CA VAL A 50 11.80 -12.66 4.85
C VAL A 50 13.07 -13.24 5.44
N LEU A 51 13.31 -12.92 6.71
CA LEU A 51 14.53 -13.19 7.45
C LEU A 51 14.19 -13.93 8.75
N PRO A 52 15.16 -14.64 9.35
CA PRO A 52 14.99 -15.19 10.70
C PRO A 52 14.53 -14.10 11.68
N ASN A 53 13.71 -14.48 12.66
CA ASN A 53 13.25 -13.54 13.66
C ASN A 53 14.43 -12.92 14.45
N GLU A 54 14.30 -11.64 14.78
CA GLU A 54 15.32 -10.88 15.51
C GLU A 54 14.89 -10.57 16.96
N ARG A 55 13.62 -10.85 17.29
CA ARG A 55 12.98 -10.47 18.56
C ARG A 55 12.05 -11.58 19.05
N GLU A 56 11.93 -11.70 20.37
CA GLU A 56 11.05 -12.68 21.03
C GLU A 56 9.56 -12.40 20.84
N ASP A 57 9.19 -11.14 20.59
CA ASP A 57 7.80 -10.69 20.37
C ASP A 57 7.37 -10.76 18.89
N THR A 58 8.14 -11.43 18.04
CA THR A 58 7.87 -11.57 16.60
C THR A 58 8.11 -13.00 16.12
N ASP A 59 7.25 -13.48 15.22
CA ASP A 59 7.38 -14.81 14.63
C ASP A 59 8.43 -14.83 13.51
N ILE A 60 8.52 -13.75 12.74
CA ILE A 60 9.47 -13.64 11.61
C ILE A 60 9.85 -12.20 11.32
N ARG A 61 11.06 -11.99 10.80
CA ARG A 61 11.50 -10.67 10.34
C ARG A 61 11.12 -10.49 8.87
N MET A 62 10.57 -9.33 8.53
CA MET A 62 10.34 -8.95 7.14
C MET A 62 10.82 -7.53 6.87
N ARG A 63 11.54 -7.36 5.77
CA ARG A 63 11.94 -6.06 5.24
C ARG A 63 11.22 -5.79 3.93
N ILE A 64 10.84 -4.54 3.70
CA ILE A 64 10.03 -4.11 2.56
C ILE A 64 10.81 -3.02 1.84
N PHE A 65 10.97 -3.15 0.53
CA PHE A 65 11.68 -2.18 -0.29
C PHE A 65 10.79 -1.72 -1.43
N THR A 66 10.83 -0.43 -1.71
CA THR A 66 10.45 0.14 -3.01
C THR A 66 11.69 0.17 -3.91
N PRO A 67 11.59 0.46 -5.22
CA PRO A 67 12.78 0.68 -6.07
C PRO A 67 13.71 1.80 -5.56
N GLY A 68 13.19 2.76 -4.79
CA GLY A 68 13.94 3.91 -4.29
C GLY A 68 14.57 3.71 -2.91
N GLN A 69 13.87 3.04 -1.99
CA GLN A 69 14.29 2.96 -0.59
C GLN A 69 13.62 1.80 0.17
N GLU A 70 14.18 1.47 1.34
CA GLU A 70 13.53 0.62 2.33
C GLU A 70 12.36 1.35 3.01
N MET A 71 11.25 0.65 3.16
CA MET A 71 10.05 1.16 3.82
C MET A 71 9.98 0.73 5.28
N PRO A 72 9.42 1.56 6.18
CA PRO A 72 9.20 1.18 7.56
C PRO A 72 8.11 0.09 7.70
N MET A 73 7.06 0.20 6.88
CA MET A 73 5.89 -0.68 6.81
C MET A 73 5.17 -0.39 5.49
N ALA A 74 4.43 -1.38 4.96
CA ALA A 74 3.43 -1.16 3.92
C ALA A 74 2.33 -2.24 3.99
N GLY A 75 1.08 -1.86 3.73
CA GLY A 75 -0.09 -2.75 3.86
C GLY A 75 -0.12 -3.86 2.81
N HIS A 76 -0.12 -3.47 1.52
CA HIS A 76 -0.06 -4.39 0.38
C HIS A 76 1.03 -5.48 0.53
N PRO A 77 2.30 -5.12 0.81
CA PRO A 77 3.36 -6.10 0.97
C PRO A 77 3.19 -7.02 2.18
N THR A 78 2.60 -6.53 3.27
CA THR A 78 2.34 -7.32 4.48
C THR A 78 1.23 -8.36 4.23
N VAL A 79 0.13 -7.95 3.61
CA VAL A 79 -0.96 -8.86 3.24
C VAL A 79 -0.47 -9.91 2.24
N GLY A 80 0.16 -9.48 1.13
CA GLY A 80 0.67 -10.40 0.11
C GLY A 80 1.71 -11.37 0.63
N SER A 81 2.63 -10.92 1.50
CA SER A 81 3.62 -11.80 2.11
C SER A 81 3.00 -12.80 3.08
N THR A 82 1.91 -12.45 3.76
CA THR A 82 1.17 -13.39 4.62
C THR A 82 0.64 -14.55 3.78
N PHE A 83 -0.06 -14.27 2.67
CA PHE A 83 -0.53 -15.31 1.74
C PHE A 83 0.62 -16.15 1.19
N ALA A 84 1.72 -15.51 0.77
CA ALA A 84 2.89 -16.21 0.25
C ALA A 84 3.53 -17.15 1.28
N LEU A 85 3.61 -16.74 2.55
CA LEU A 85 4.17 -17.56 3.62
C LEU A 85 3.24 -18.68 4.08
N CYS A 86 1.91 -18.48 4.02
CA CYS A 86 0.94 -19.57 4.20
C CYS A 86 1.09 -20.61 3.07
N HIS A 87 1.20 -20.17 1.81
CA HIS A 87 1.38 -21.05 0.65
C HIS A 87 2.66 -21.90 0.74
N GLU A 88 3.75 -21.31 1.24
CA GLU A 88 5.02 -22.02 1.44
C GLU A 88 5.08 -22.86 2.71
N GLY A 89 4.01 -22.88 3.52
CA GLY A 89 3.97 -23.60 4.80
C GLY A 89 4.90 -23.03 5.87
N VAL A 90 5.39 -21.79 5.69
CA VAL A 90 6.16 -21.08 6.72
C VAL A 90 5.23 -20.67 7.85
N ILE A 91 4.05 -20.16 7.51
CA ILE A 91 2.95 -19.99 8.45
C ILE A 91 2.15 -21.30 8.46
N PRO A 92 2.06 -22.01 9.59
CA PRO A 92 1.33 -23.28 9.67
C PRO A 92 -0.16 -23.10 9.35
N ALA A 93 -0.75 -24.07 8.64
CA ALA A 93 -2.18 -24.07 8.37
C ALA A 93 -3.01 -23.99 9.66
N GLY A 94 -4.04 -23.13 9.66
CA GLY A 94 -4.89 -22.87 10.82
C GLY A 94 -4.32 -21.90 11.85
N GLN A 95 -3.10 -21.38 11.65
CA GLN A 95 -2.54 -20.32 12.49
C GLN A 95 -3.37 -19.03 12.32
N LYS A 96 -4.11 -18.63 13.36
CA LYS A 96 -5.05 -17.51 13.29
C LYS A 96 -4.40 -16.13 13.36
N ARG A 97 -3.20 -16.04 13.92
CA ARG A 97 -2.50 -14.77 14.14
C ARG A 97 -1.01 -14.97 13.90
N TRP A 98 -0.40 -14.02 13.22
CA TRP A 98 1.04 -14.01 12.93
C TRP A 98 1.61 -12.62 13.16
N VAL A 99 2.82 -12.52 13.69
CA VAL A 99 3.46 -11.25 14.05
C VAL A 99 4.75 -11.06 13.28
N PHE A 100 4.73 -10.12 12.34
CA PHE A 100 5.92 -9.69 11.63
C PHE A 100 6.74 -8.72 12.48
N GLY A 101 8.06 -8.91 12.51
CA GLY A 101 8.98 -7.84 12.87
C GLY A 101 9.19 -6.92 11.67
N LEU A 102 8.57 -5.74 11.68
CA LEU A 102 8.82 -4.68 10.70
C LEU A 102 9.76 -3.62 11.28
N ASN A 103 10.16 -2.63 10.47
CA ASN A 103 11.01 -1.53 10.92
C ASN A 103 10.32 -0.62 11.95
N ILE A 104 9.01 -0.77 12.13
CA ILE A 104 8.22 -0.12 13.18
C ILE A 104 7.99 -1.01 14.43
N GLY A 105 8.55 -2.23 14.44
CA GLY A 105 8.37 -3.22 15.50
C GLY A 105 7.33 -4.30 15.17
N PRO A 106 6.82 -5.00 16.20
CA PRO A 106 5.85 -6.08 16.04
C PRO A 106 4.57 -5.61 15.35
N THR A 107 4.23 -6.28 14.25
CA THR A 107 3.06 -5.99 13.41
C THR A 107 2.21 -7.25 13.28
N PRO A 108 1.12 -7.37 14.05
CA PRO A 108 0.24 -8.52 13.97
C PRO A 108 -0.67 -8.45 12.73
N VAL A 109 -0.90 -9.63 12.15
CA VAL A 109 -1.97 -9.89 11.19
C VAL A 109 -2.84 -11.02 11.72
N ASP A 110 -4.13 -10.97 11.42
CA ASP A 110 -5.06 -12.06 11.69
C ASP A 110 -5.44 -12.74 10.37
N ILE A 111 -5.53 -14.08 10.38
CA ILE A 111 -5.65 -14.91 9.18
C ILE A 111 -6.92 -15.74 9.29
N GLU A 112 -7.76 -15.63 8.27
CA GLU A 112 -8.89 -16.53 8.04
C GLU A 112 -8.48 -17.63 7.06
N TRP A 113 -9.02 -18.82 7.27
CA TRP A 113 -8.65 -20.03 6.54
C TRP A 113 -9.88 -20.69 5.93
N GLU A 114 -9.73 -21.21 4.71
CA GLU A 114 -10.66 -22.13 4.07
C GLU A 114 -9.89 -23.41 3.70
N GLY A 115 -10.15 -24.49 4.44
CA GLY A 115 -9.31 -25.69 4.38
C GLY A 115 -7.88 -25.39 4.83
N GLU A 116 -6.91 -25.72 3.97
CA GLU A 116 -5.48 -25.47 4.22
C GLU A 116 -4.99 -24.13 3.62
N GLY A 117 -5.84 -23.41 2.89
CA GLY A 117 -5.50 -22.13 2.28
C GLY A 117 -5.95 -20.95 3.13
N ALA A 118 -5.10 -19.91 3.25
CA ALA A 118 -5.56 -18.63 3.77
C ALA A 118 -6.61 -18.05 2.81
N SER A 119 -7.76 -17.62 3.33
CA SER A 119 -8.86 -17.03 2.58
C SER A 119 -8.92 -15.51 2.70
N PHE A 120 -8.53 -14.99 3.86
CA PHE A 120 -8.50 -13.55 4.12
C PHE A 120 -7.41 -13.20 5.15
N VAL A 121 -6.85 -12.00 5.05
CA VAL A 121 -5.84 -11.48 5.98
C VAL A 121 -6.24 -10.09 6.43
N TRP A 122 -6.35 -9.92 7.74
CA TRP A 122 -6.63 -8.66 8.40
C TRP A 122 -5.34 -8.03 8.91
N MET A 123 -5.23 -6.73 8.72
CA MET A 123 -4.12 -5.93 9.23
C MET A 123 -4.69 -4.67 9.87
N ASN A 124 -4.19 -4.32 11.05
CA ASN A 124 -4.55 -3.06 11.69
C ASN A 124 -3.68 -1.93 11.15
N GLN A 125 -4.33 -0.82 10.81
CA GLN A 125 -3.68 0.45 10.48
C GLN A 125 -3.83 1.42 11.65
N ASN A 126 -3.03 2.48 11.67
CA ASN A 126 -3.24 3.54 12.65
C ASN A 126 -4.60 4.21 12.40
N LEU A 127 -5.17 4.79 13.44
CA LEU A 127 -6.33 5.67 13.29
C LEU A 127 -5.99 6.85 12.36
N PRO A 128 -6.95 7.30 11.54
CA PRO A 128 -6.74 8.39 10.63
C PRO A 128 -6.40 9.68 11.39
N ARG A 129 -5.40 10.39 10.89
CA ARG A 129 -5.08 11.77 11.28
C ARG A 129 -5.42 12.69 10.13
N PHE A 130 -6.15 13.73 10.45
CA PHE A 130 -6.58 14.77 9.52
C PHE A 130 -5.55 15.91 9.55
N GLY A 131 -5.15 16.36 8.37
CA GLY A 131 -4.16 17.39 8.13
C GLY A 131 -4.79 18.66 7.56
N PRO A 132 -4.02 19.47 6.81
CA PRO A 132 -4.54 20.67 6.17
C PRO A 132 -5.64 20.37 5.16
N GLN A 133 -6.64 21.25 5.13
CA GLN A 133 -7.62 21.33 4.04
C GLN A 133 -7.08 22.25 2.94
N ILE A 134 -7.30 21.86 1.69
CA ILE A 134 -6.81 22.59 0.52
C ILE A 134 -7.99 23.30 -0.13
N ASP A 135 -8.04 24.62 0.05
CA ASP A 135 -9.04 25.51 -0.55
C ASP A 135 -8.41 26.32 -1.69
N ASP A 136 -7.82 25.60 -2.65
CA ASP A 136 -7.17 26.16 -3.83
C ASP A 136 -7.85 25.63 -5.10
N ILE A 137 -8.31 26.53 -5.96
CA ILE A 137 -8.97 26.19 -7.23
C ILE A 137 -8.06 25.37 -8.17
N GLY A 138 -6.75 25.54 -8.07
CA GLY A 138 -5.74 24.79 -8.81
C GLY A 138 -5.68 23.30 -8.46
N ILE A 139 -6.36 22.85 -7.40
CA ILE A 139 -6.48 21.42 -7.12
C ILE A 139 -7.18 20.68 -8.27
N ALA A 140 -8.16 21.29 -8.93
CA ALA A 140 -8.83 20.70 -10.09
C ALA A 140 -7.86 20.52 -11.27
N ASP A 141 -7.02 21.52 -11.53
CA ASP A 141 -5.97 21.46 -12.55
C ASP A 141 -4.93 20.38 -12.24
N SER A 142 -4.65 20.14 -10.95
CA SER A 142 -3.72 19.09 -10.50
C SER A 142 -4.16 17.67 -10.86
N VAL A 143 -5.46 17.47 -11.13
CA VAL A 143 -6.04 16.19 -11.56
C VAL A 143 -6.67 16.28 -12.96
N GLY A 144 -6.47 17.39 -13.68
CA GLY A 144 -6.98 17.58 -15.04
C GLY A 144 -8.51 17.57 -15.14
N LEU A 145 -9.18 18.09 -14.11
CA LEU A 145 -10.63 18.17 -14.00
C LEU A 145 -11.11 19.62 -13.96
N ASP A 146 -12.41 19.81 -14.16
CA ASP A 146 -13.05 21.11 -14.03
C ASP A 146 -13.31 21.38 -12.55
N HIS A 147 -13.25 22.65 -12.11
CA HIS A 147 -13.51 23.01 -10.71
C HIS A 147 -14.90 22.54 -10.22
N ASP A 148 -15.89 22.50 -11.11
CA ASP A 148 -17.24 22.02 -10.80
C ASP A 148 -17.28 20.51 -10.54
N ASP A 149 -16.35 19.71 -11.07
CA ASP A 149 -16.26 18.29 -10.73
C ASP A 149 -15.97 18.07 -9.25
N ILE A 150 -15.24 18.99 -8.61
CA ILE A 150 -14.88 18.90 -7.19
C ILE A 150 -15.90 19.66 -6.34
N SER A 151 -16.16 20.93 -6.66
CA SER A 151 -17.00 21.80 -5.83
C SER A 151 -18.46 21.34 -5.76
N ALA A 152 -19.00 20.66 -6.79
CA ALA A 152 -20.34 20.10 -6.75
C ALA A 152 -20.52 19.00 -5.69
N THR A 153 -19.44 18.42 -5.17
CA THR A 153 -19.51 17.45 -4.07
C THR A 153 -19.90 18.10 -2.74
N GLY A 154 -19.55 19.37 -2.53
CA GLY A 154 -19.64 20.06 -1.24
C GLY A 154 -18.75 19.47 -0.14
N LEU A 155 -17.80 18.59 -0.50
CA LEU A 155 -16.87 17.93 0.43
C LEU A 155 -15.50 18.62 0.38
N PRO A 156 -14.73 18.64 1.50
CA PRO A 156 -13.41 19.24 1.51
C PRO A 156 -12.39 18.38 0.76
N VAL A 157 -11.43 19.04 0.11
CA VAL A 157 -10.13 18.42 -0.21
C VAL A 157 -9.27 18.49 1.04
N GLU A 158 -8.77 17.35 1.51
CA GLU A 158 -8.09 17.27 2.80
C GLU A 158 -6.99 16.22 2.81
N GLN A 159 -5.88 16.54 3.48
CA GLN A 159 -4.85 15.55 3.78
C GLN A 159 -5.32 14.59 4.88
N VAL A 160 -5.25 13.29 4.64
CA VAL A 160 -5.53 12.26 5.64
C VAL A 160 -4.43 11.20 5.64
N SER A 161 -4.04 10.73 6.82
CA SER A 161 -2.98 9.73 6.98
C SER A 161 -3.34 8.66 8.02
N CYS A 162 -3.14 7.40 7.66
CA CYS A 162 -3.06 6.27 8.60
C CYS A 162 -1.62 5.76 8.80
N GLY A 163 -0.63 6.53 8.32
CA GLY A 163 0.80 6.20 8.35
C GLY A 163 1.57 6.92 7.25
N VAL A 164 1.03 6.90 6.03
CA VAL A 164 1.51 7.68 4.87
C VAL A 164 0.41 8.67 4.47
N PRO A 165 0.70 9.97 4.32
CA PRO A 165 -0.30 10.97 3.98
C PRO A 165 -0.72 10.91 2.51
N PHE A 166 -2.02 11.10 2.28
CA PHE A 166 -2.62 11.29 0.96
C PHE A 166 -3.52 12.53 1.00
N VAL A 167 -3.54 13.29 -0.09
CA VAL A 167 -4.57 14.33 -0.31
C VAL A 167 -5.79 13.67 -0.93
N PHE A 168 -6.91 13.67 -0.20
CA PHE A 168 -8.17 13.12 -0.67
C PHE A 168 -8.93 14.18 -1.46
N ILE A 169 -9.24 13.88 -2.72
CA ILE A 169 -9.89 14.79 -3.67
C ILE A 169 -11.24 14.19 -4.07
N PRO A 170 -12.35 14.63 -3.46
CA PRO A 170 -13.69 14.17 -3.83
C PRO A 170 -14.10 14.75 -5.18
N VAL A 171 -14.67 13.92 -6.05
CA VAL A 171 -15.25 14.32 -7.34
C VAL A 171 -16.69 13.83 -7.49
N ALA A 172 -17.50 14.61 -8.18
CA ALA A 172 -18.96 14.48 -8.23
C ALA A 172 -19.43 13.18 -8.88
N THR A 173 -18.66 12.64 -9.84
CA THR A 173 -19.06 11.45 -10.60
C THR A 173 -17.92 10.45 -10.74
N ARG A 174 -18.27 9.19 -10.96
CA ARG A 174 -17.31 8.14 -11.32
C ARG A 174 -16.61 8.44 -12.65
N TYR A 175 -17.33 9.06 -13.59
CA TYR A 175 -16.75 9.50 -14.86
C TYR A 175 -15.63 10.54 -14.65
N ALA A 176 -15.76 11.42 -13.66
CA ALA A 176 -14.68 12.34 -13.29
C ALA A 176 -13.45 11.61 -12.75
N VAL A 177 -13.62 10.56 -11.94
CA VAL A 177 -12.50 9.69 -11.51
C VAL A 177 -11.81 9.06 -12.73
N ASP A 178 -12.60 8.48 -13.64
CA ASP A 178 -12.07 7.74 -14.81
C ASP A 178 -11.32 8.65 -15.81
N ARG A 179 -11.69 9.94 -15.90
CA ARG A 179 -11.04 10.90 -16.82
C ARG A 179 -9.90 11.70 -16.19
N ALA A 180 -9.71 11.61 -14.87
CA ALA A 180 -8.69 12.36 -14.15
C ALA A 180 -7.28 12.09 -14.71
N LYS A 181 -6.49 13.14 -14.87
CA LYS A 181 -5.10 13.10 -15.36
C LYS A 181 -4.20 13.87 -14.41
N PRO A 182 -3.43 13.18 -13.56
CA PRO A 182 -2.55 13.83 -12.60
C PRO A 182 -1.53 14.74 -13.27
N ASN A 183 -1.46 15.99 -12.81
CA ASN A 183 -0.39 16.93 -13.06
C ASN A 183 0.40 17.13 -11.76
N LEU A 184 1.48 16.34 -11.63
CA LEU A 184 2.28 16.32 -10.40
C LEU A 184 3.00 17.64 -10.12
N GLU A 185 3.27 18.46 -11.13
CA GLU A 185 3.91 19.77 -10.90
C GLU A 185 2.93 20.72 -10.20
N VAL A 186 1.71 20.82 -10.71
CA VAL A 186 0.64 21.63 -10.11
C VAL A 186 0.25 21.09 -8.73
N PHE A 187 0.13 19.77 -8.58
CA PHE A 187 -0.18 19.14 -7.30
C PHE A 187 0.83 19.54 -6.21
N ARG A 188 2.13 19.45 -6.51
CA ARG A 188 3.17 19.84 -5.55
C ARG A 188 3.09 21.31 -5.16
N SER A 189 2.84 22.20 -6.12
CA SER A 189 2.68 23.64 -5.84
C SER A 189 1.51 23.89 -4.88
N VAL A 190 0.34 23.33 -5.19
CA VAL A 190 -0.87 23.48 -4.37
C VAL A 190 -0.68 22.92 -2.96
N CYS A 191 -0.07 21.73 -2.83
CA CYS A 191 0.24 21.16 -1.53
C CYS A 191 1.20 22.04 -0.72
N GLN A 192 2.25 22.58 -1.34
CA GLN A 192 3.21 23.46 -0.66
C GLN A 192 2.55 24.75 -0.15
N ASP A 193 1.69 25.37 -0.96
CA ASP A 193 0.99 26.60 -0.57
C ASP A 193 0.00 26.35 0.58
N ALA A 194 -0.62 25.17 0.61
CA ALA A 194 -1.52 24.74 1.69
C ALA A 194 -0.80 24.16 2.93
N GLY A 195 0.53 24.00 2.88
CA GLY A 195 1.31 23.35 3.94
C GLY A 195 1.02 21.84 4.10
N ALA A 196 0.53 21.19 3.05
CA ALA A 196 0.25 19.76 2.96
C ALA A 196 1.45 18.98 2.37
N ASP A 197 1.54 17.69 2.70
CA ASP A 197 2.47 16.74 2.08
C ASP A 197 2.04 16.43 0.65
N ASP A 198 2.99 16.48 -0.29
CA ASP A 198 2.78 16.23 -1.72
C ASP A 198 3.05 14.77 -2.14
N HIS A 199 3.01 13.86 -1.16
CA HIS A 199 3.42 12.46 -1.35
C HIS A 199 2.53 11.70 -2.33
N ALA A 200 1.21 11.82 -2.17
CA ALA A 200 0.25 11.12 -3.00
C ALA A 200 -1.13 11.81 -2.98
N MET A 201 -1.90 11.60 -4.05
CA MET A 201 -3.28 12.03 -4.17
C MET A 201 -4.21 10.81 -4.25
N PHE A 202 -5.43 10.96 -3.74
CA PHE A 202 -6.49 9.95 -3.83
C PHE A 202 -7.77 10.60 -4.36
N VAL A 203 -8.06 10.39 -5.65
CA VAL A 203 -9.26 10.91 -6.31
C VAL A 203 -10.38 9.89 -6.19
N PHE A 204 -11.54 10.30 -5.68
CA PHE A 204 -12.65 9.38 -5.43
C PHE A 204 -14.02 10.01 -5.66
N SER A 205 -15.04 9.20 -5.92
CA SER A 205 -16.43 9.63 -5.97
C SER A 205 -17.29 8.84 -5.00
N ALA A 206 -18.26 9.51 -4.38
CA ALA A 206 -19.29 8.89 -3.55
C ALA A 206 -20.48 8.35 -4.36
N GLU A 207 -20.50 8.58 -5.68
CA GLU A 207 -21.48 7.98 -6.58
C GLU A 207 -21.37 6.44 -6.52
N ARG A 208 -22.47 5.78 -6.17
CA ARG A 208 -22.51 4.31 -6.06
C ARG A 208 -22.26 3.71 -7.44
N ALA A 209 -21.32 2.76 -7.53
CA ALA A 209 -21.33 1.84 -8.64
C ALA A 209 -22.61 1.00 -8.55
N GLY A 210 -23.30 0.77 -9.68
CA GLY A 210 -24.31 -0.29 -9.71
C GLY A 210 -23.65 -1.61 -9.34
N ASP A 211 -24.37 -2.48 -8.63
CA ASP A 211 -23.88 -3.81 -8.28
C ASP A 211 -23.49 -4.54 -9.59
N ARG A 212 -22.22 -4.93 -9.72
CA ARG A 212 -21.74 -5.81 -10.81
C ARG A 212 -22.06 -7.26 -10.50
#